data_AF-A0A957H220-F1
#
_entry.id   AF-A0A957H220-F1
#
_cell.length_a   1.000
_cell.length_b   1.000
_cell.length_c   1.000
_cell.angle_alpha   90.00
_cell.angle_beta   90.00
_cell.angle_gamma   90.00
#
_symmetry.space_group_name_H-M   'P 1'
#
loop_
_entity.id
_entity.type
_entity.pdbx_description
1 polymer ?
#
loop_
_entity_poly.entity_id
_entity_poly.type
_entity_poly.pdbx_seq_one_letter_code
_entity_poly.pdbx_strand_id
1 'polypeptide(L)'
;MGTILAIQKAPRYTKSMRRLGIIERALRLPWRRWLAGFIGLLSLVACQFPANPAAPTPWVTRPGDLITPPPTSPVTRESQPVLPQAMASPTSGLVNAATSTPPVPTANPQAPFRLSASPVVPGHLQAELQDFAAANGDLFRWVDEGDAEVRLEVGATTPAAAWVYAVVAPFATLQDEISLVEVQSLWAAGQIAIPAAELPLWQAVWGVPTTGPVTAPAGQLTTQLWQGRTPTASPIGLIPFAELAPALKVMRVDGLSPLMPDVANEAWPLTVYFSPAGAPDAVAAFQAHWPGVYSNRQPERISRVALTGVTALTRATAYQMEIYGTNYPGEEVAPVLQAADIAHVSHEVSFSADCPYPNPLGGTSFCARDSYLGLLEYIGIDVVEL
;
A
#
# COMPACT_ATOMS: atom_id res chain seq x y z
N MET A 1 8.80 18.56 33.26
CA MET A 1 7.89 17.41 33.41
C MET A 1 6.89 17.51 32.28
N GLY A 2 7.12 16.80 31.18
CA GLY A 2 6.22 16.86 30.02
C GLY A 2 4.91 16.17 30.36
N THR A 3 3.79 16.85 30.11
CA THR A 3 2.44 16.29 30.25
C THR A 3 1.98 15.88 28.87
N ILE A 4 1.78 14.59 28.63
CA ILE A 4 1.21 14.08 27.38
C ILE A 4 -0.31 14.24 27.46
N LEU A 5 -0.88 15.05 26.58
CA LEU A 5 -2.33 15.16 26.44
C LEU A 5 -2.78 14.26 25.28
N ALA A 6 -3.52 13.18 25.60
CA ALA A 6 -4.13 12.31 24.60
C ALA A 6 -5.51 12.86 24.21
N ILE A 7 -5.73 13.16 22.93
CA ILE A 7 -7.04 13.57 22.42
C ILE A 7 -7.82 12.32 22.04
N GLN A 8 -8.89 12.01 22.78
CA GLN A 8 -9.70 10.82 22.52
C GLN A 8 -10.64 11.06 21.33
N LYS A 9 -10.40 10.36 20.21
CA LYS A 9 -11.21 10.46 18.99
C LYS A 9 -12.55 9.76 19.17
N ALA A 10 -13.62 10.36 18.65
CA ALA A 10 -14.86 9.61 18.36
C ALA A 10 -14.56 8.53 17.30
N PRO A 11 -15.17 7.33 17.39
CA PRO A 11 -14.87 6.24 16.46
C PRO A 11 -15.16 6.66 15.01
N ARG A 12 -14.13 6.62 14.15
CA ARG A 12 -14.28 6.81 12.71
C ARG A 12 -15.07 5.62 12.16
N TYR A 13 -16.31 5.85 11.72
CA TYR A 13 -17.08 4.87 10.97
C TYR A 13 -16.30 4.50 9.69
N THR A 14 -15.79 3.27 9.65
CA THR A 14 -15.14 2.71 8.46
C THR A 14 -16.16 2.63 7.32
N LYS A 15 -15.77 3.11 6.14
CA LYS A 15 -16.62 3.27 4.94
C LYS A 15 -16.94 1.93 4.24
N SER A 16 -16.98 0.82 4.98
CA SER A 16 -17.14 -0.55 4.46
C SER A 16 -18.56 -1.13 4.63
N MET A 17 -19.45 -0.50 5.42
CA MET A 17 -20.82 -1.02 5.63
C MET A 17 -21.92 -0.06 5.16
N ARG A 18 -22.02 0.15 3.83
CA ARG A 18 -23.23 0.69 3.20
C ARG A 18 -23.67 -0.16 2.01
N ARG A 19 -24.13 -1.37 2.29
CA ARG A 19 -25.17 -2.07 1.51
C ARG A 19 -26.03 -2.89 2.47
N LEU A 20 -27.02 -2.26 3.07
CA LEU A 20 -28.29 -2.86 3.49
C LEU A 20 -29.21 -1.71 3.89
N GLY A 21 -30.32 -1.62 3.18
CA GLY A 21 -31.17 -0.44 3.13
C GLY A 21 -32.00 -0.20 4.39
N ILE A 22 -32.58 0.99 4.46
CA ILE A 22 -33.92 1.24 4.98
C ILE A 22 -34.46 2.51 4.29
N ILE A 23 -35.66 2.35 3.76
CA ILE A 23 -36.57 3.36 3.22
C ILE A 23 -37.24 4.04 4.41
N GLU A 24 -37.28 5.38 4.48
CA GLU A 24 -38.53 6.11 4.75
C GLU A 24 -38.41 7.64 4.65
N ARG A 25 -39.21 8.15 3.71
CA ARG A 25 -40.00 9.39 3.64
C ARG A 25 -39.72 10.59 4.56
N ALA A 26 -39.49 11.70 3.84
CA ALA A 26 -40.26 12.95 3.86
C ALA A 26 -40.26 13.82 5.13
N LEU A 27 -39.77 15.05 4.98
CA LEU A 27 -40.59 16.25 5.19
C LEU A 27 -39.97 17.46 4.46
N ARG A 28 -40.82 18.05 3.63
CA ARG A 28 -40.65 19.33 2.92
C ARG A 28 -40.86 20.46 3.93
N LEU A 29 -40.20 21.60 3.76
CA LEU A 29 -40.81 22.96 3.66
C LEU A 29 -39.69 24.04 3.52
N PRO A 30 -40.00 25.25 3.00
CA PRO A 30 -39.19 25.87 1.97
C PRO A 30 -38.53 27.20 2.39
N TRP A 31 -37.45 27.50 1.67
CA TRP A 31 -36.93 28.85 1.46
C TRP A 31 -38.01 29.81 0.93
N ARG A 32 -38.11 31.00 1.52
CA ARG A 32 -38.61 32.20 0.84
C ARG A 32 -38.27 33.49 1.59
N ARG A 33 -37.77 34.46 0.81
CA ARG A 33 -37.74 35.93 1.01
C ARG A 33 -36.61 36.41 1.93
N TRP A 34 -35.69 37.27 1.49
CA TRP A 34 -35.95 38.60 0.94
C TRP A 34 -34.97 39.01 -0.17
N LEU A 35 -35.50 39.73 -1.16
CA LEU A 35 -34.77 40.43 -2.21
C LEU A 35 -35.41 41.82 -2.34
N ALA A 36 -34.58 42.81 -2.67
CA ALA A 36 -34.87 44.17 -3.13
C ALA A 36 -34.89 45.30 -2.08
N GLY A 37 -33.96 46.23 -2.28
CA GLY A 37 -34.06 47.61 -1.80
C GLY A 37 -32.71 48.29 -1.73
N PHE A 38 -32.15 48.73 -2.86
CA PHE A 38 -31.66 50.10 -3.09
C PHE A 38 -30.87 50.20 -4.41
N ILE A 39 -31.42 50.95 -5.36
CA ILE A 39 -30.73 51.43 -6.58
C ILE A 39 -30.39 52.90 -6.34
N GLY A 40 -29.14 53.27 -6.66
CA GLY A 40 -28.83 54.53 -7.34
C GLY A 40 -28.27 55.68 -6.49
N LEU A 41 -26.96 55.90 -6.61
CA LEU A 41 -26.45 57.20 -7.04
C LEU A 41 -25.03 57.06 -7.64
N LEU A 42 -24.91 57.38 -8.93
CA LEU A 42 -23.66 57.57 -9.66
C LEU A 42 -23.02 58.90 -9.23
N SER A 43 -21.70 58.95 -9.06
CA SER A 43 -20.90 60.15 -9.34
C SER A 43 -19.43 59.81 -9.61
N LEU A 44 -19.05 60.14 -10.84
CA LEU A 44 -17.73 60.23 -11.47
C LEU A 44 -16.57 60.69 -10.57
N VAL A 45 -15.45 59.96 -10.61
CA VAL A 45 -14.10 60.56 -10.72
C VAL A 45 -13.24 59.64 -11.59
N ALA A 46 -12.83 60.16 -12.74
CA ALA A 46 -11.82 59.57 -13.60
C ALA A 46 -10.45 60.12 -13.20
N CYS A 47 -9.47 59.25 -12.97
CA CYS A 47 -8.05 59.59 -13.05
C CYS A 47 -7.33 58.49 -13.82
N GLN A 48 -6.67 58.92 -14.90
CA GLN A 48 -5.82 58.16 -15.79
C GLN A 48 -4.50 57.82 -15.10
N PHE A 49 -3.92 56.64 -15.34
CA PHE A 49 -2.48 56.35 -15.48
C PHE A 49 -2.28 54.86 -15.87
N PRO A 50 -1.12 54.47 -16.44
CA PRO A 50 -1.06 53.78 -17.72
C PRO A 50 -0.83 52.27 -17.62
N ALA A 51 -1.05 51.61 -18.75
CA ALA A 51 -0.90 50.18 -18.99
C ALA A 51 0.56 49.68 -18.86
N ASN A 52 0.72 48.52 -18.22
CA ASN A 52 1.77 47.53 -18.51
C ASN A 52 1.38 46.15 -17.91
N PRO A 53 2.05 45.03 -18.24
CA PRO A 53 1.56 44.09 -19.25
C PRO A 53 1.14 42.72 -18.69
N ALA A 54 0.33 42.02 -19.50
CA ALA A 54 0.16 40.57 -19.60
C ALA A 54 0.24 39.72 -18.31
N ALA A 55 -0.93 39.45 -17.72
CA ALA A 55 -1.12 38.29 -16.86
C ALA A 55 -1.16 36.99 -17.72
N PRO A 56 -0.49 35.90 -17.32
CA PRO A 56 -0.60 34.63 -18.02
C PRO A 56 -1.98 34.00 -17.79
N THR A 57 -2.59 33.56 -18.89
CA THR A 57 -3.84 32.79 -18.94
C THR A 57 -3.77 31.52 -18.10
N PRO A 58 -4.77 31.21 -17.25
CA PRO A 58 -4.88 29.89 -16.65
C PRO A 58 -5.29 28.86 -17.70
N TRP A 59 -4.49 27.81 -17.80
CA TRP A 59 -4.76 26.64 -18.62
C TRP A 59 -5.90 25.86 -17.99
N VAL A 60 -7.12 26.04 -18.51
CA VAL A 60 -8.26 25.17 -18.21
C VAL A 60 -8.19 23.99 -19.18
N THR A 61 -7.54 22.91 -18.77
CA THR A 61 -7.71 21.60 -19.42
C THR A 61 -8.95 20.94 -18.82
N ARG A 62 -9.95 20.71 -19.67
CA ARG A 62 -11.12 19.87 -19.34
C ARG A 62 -10.65 18.40 -19.24
N PRO A 63 -11.04 17.64 -18.21
CA PRO A 63 -10.92 16.19 -18.25
C PRO A 63 -11.81 15.63 -19.37
N GLY A 64 -11.20 14.85 -20.26
CA GLY A 64 -11.88 14.16 -21.35
C GLY A 64 -12.82 13.07 -20.85
N ASP A 65 -13.82 12.80 -21.67
CA ASP A 65 -14.87 11.80 -21.49
C ASP A 65 -14.30 10.40 -21.20
N LEU A 66 -14.67 9.84 -20.05
CA LEU A 66 -14.48 8.43 -19.74
C LEU A 66 -15.54 7.61 -20.50
N ILE A 67 -15.13 6.98 -21.59
CA ILE A 67 -15.92 5.97 -22.31
C ILE A 67 -15.92 4.69 -21.46
N THR A 68 -17.07 4.36 -20.88
CA THR A 68 -17.31 3.07 -20.21
C THR A 68 -17.65 1.98 -21.25
N PRO A 69 -17.00 0.80 -21.23
CA PRO A 69 -17.47 -0.36 -21.99
C PRO A 69 -18.70 -1.02 -21.32
N PRO A 70 -19.59 -1.66 -22.08
CA PRO A 70 -20.83 -2.25 -21.56
C PRO A 70 -20.60 -3.58 -20.83
N PRO A 71 -21.49 -3.97 -19.90
CA PRO A 71 -21.37 -5.21 -19.14
C PRO A 71 -21.79 -6.45 -19.94
N THR A 72 -20.97 -7.50 -19.86
CA THR A 72 -21.18 -8.84 -20.41
C THR A 72 -22.32 -9.58 -19.66
N SER A 73 -23.20 -10.24 -20.42
CA SER A 73 -24.32 -11.04 -19.90
C SER A 73 -23.87 -12.40 -19.34
N PRO A 74 -24.53 -12.95 -18.32
CA PRO A 74 -24.19 -14.25 -17.75
C PRO A 74 -24.81 -15.44 -18.52
N VAL A 75 -24.01 -16.51 -18.59
CA VAL A 75 -24.33 -17.84 -19.14
C VAL A 75 -25.43 -18.52 -18.31
N THR A 76 -26.48 -18.98 -18.97
CA THR A 76 -27.54 -19.81 -18.36
C THR A 76 -27.20 -21.29 -18.57
N ARG A 77 -27.04 -22.04 -17.47
CA ARG A 77 -26.89 -23.50 -17.47
C ARG A 77 -28.27 -24.12 -17.23
N GLU A 78 -28.79 -24.82 -18.22
CA GLU A 78 -30.05 -25.56 -18.15
C GLU A 78 -29.76 -27.02 -17.74
N SER A 79 -30.33 -27.46 -16.62
CA SER A 79 -30.31 -28.85 -16.18
C SER A 79 -31.74 -29.38 -16.10
N GLN A 80 -32.08 -30.30 -17.00
CA GLN A 80 -33.34 -31.04 -16.97
C GLN A 80 -33.34 -32.13 -15.88
N PRO A 81 -34.46 -32.37 -15.18
CA PRO A 81 -34.63 -33.53 -14.32
C PRO A 81 -35.30 -34.69 -15.08
N VAL A 82 -34.76 -35.89 -14.96
CA VAL A 82 -35.40 -37.14 -15.45
C VAL A 82 -36.07 -37.85 -14.27
N LEU A 83 -37.37 -38.11 -14.39
CA LEU A 83 -38.17 -38.94 -13.48
C LEU A 83 -37.98 -40.45 -13.77
N PRO A 84 -38.20 -41.33 -12.77
CA PRO A 84 -37.92 -42.76 -12.86
C PRO A 84 -39.14 -43.57 -13.32
N GLN A 85 -38.91 -44.68 -14.02
CA GLN A 85 -39.93 -45.69 -14.29
C GLN A 85 -39.55 -47.10 -13.79
N ALA A 86 -40.39 -47.57 -12.87
CA ALA A 86 -41.04 -48.88 -12.76
C ALA A 86 -40.27 -50.21 -12.90
N MET A 87 -40.17 -50.90 -11.75
CA MET A 87 -40.55 -52.28 -11.43
C MET A 87 -40.53 -53.38 -12.52
N ALA A 88 -39.74 -54.42 -12.26
CA ALA A 88 -40.11 -55.81 -12.48
C ALA A 88 -39.63 -56.68 -11.28
N SER A 89 -40.48 -57.64 -10.91
CA SER A 89 -40.45 -58.49 -9.71
C SER A 89 -39.63 -59.79 -9.89
N PRO A 90 -39.46 -60.63 -8.84
CA PRO A 90 -38.21 -61.33 -8.55
C PRO A 90 -38.16 -62.75 -9.12
N THR A 91 -36.94 -63.26 -9.32
CA THR A 91 -36.69 -64.71 -9.43
C THR A 91 -35.68 -65.12 -8.36
N SER A 92 -36.14 -66.02 -7.49
CA SER A 92 -35.37 -66.64 -6.41
C SER A 92 -34.30 -67.55 -6.99
N GLY A 93 -33.03 -67.30 -6.66
CA GLY A 93 -31.88 -68.13 -7.02
C GLY A 93 -30.93 -68.20 -5.84
N LEU A 94 -30.62 -69.43 -5.42
CA LEU A 94 -29.84 -69.81 -4.25
C LEU A 94 -28.51 -69.04 -4.12
N VAL A 95 -28.30 -68.42 -2.95
CA VAL A 95 -27.04 -67.75 -2.59
C VAL A 95 -26.04 -68.80 -2.09
N ASN A 96 -25.01 -69.07 -2.90
CA ASN A 96 -23.79 -69.73 -2.42
C ASN A 96 -23.04 -68.76 -1.50
N ALA A 97 -22.57 -69.29 -0.36
CA ALA A 97 -21.74 -68.58 0.59
C ALA A 97 -20.44 -68.10 -0.09
N ALA A 98 -20.33 -66.79 -0.30
CA ALA A 98 -19.07 -66.13 -0.66
C ALA A 98 -18.36 -65.74 0.65
N THR A 99 -17.20 -66.36 0.85
CA THR A 99 -16.23 -66.04 1.89
C THR A 99 -15.89 -64.55 1.84
N SER A 100 -16.16 -63.82 2.92
CA SER A 100 -15.70 -62.44 3.09
C SER A 100 -14.18 -62.44 3.22
N THR A 101 -13.45 -62.03 2.19
CA THR A 101 -12.07 -61.61 2.34
C THR A 101 -12.05 -60.27 3.11
N PRO A 102 -11.28 -60.15 4.20
CA PRO A 102 -11.11 -58.87 4.87
C PRO A 102 -10.43 -57.88 3.90
N PRO A 103 -10.79 -56.58 3.92
CA PRO A 103 -10.05 -55.59 3.15
C PRO A 103 -8.62 -55.57 3.68
N VAL A 104 -7.65 -55.87 2.81
CA VAL A 104 -6.25 -55.62 3.09
C VAL A 104 -6.09 -54.10 3.13
N PRO A 105 -5.66 -53.48 4.25
CA PRO A 105 -5.32 -52.07 4.24
C PRO A 105 -4.02 -51.92 3.45
N THR A 106 -4.14 -51.56 2.17
CA THR A 106 -2.99 -51.18 1.35
C THR A 106 -2.59 -49.74 1.70
N ALA A 107 -2.12 -49.53 2.93
CA ALA A 107 -1.29 -48.37 3.22
C ALA A 107 0.13 -48.72 2.74
N ASN A 108 0.36 -48.62 1.43
CA ASN A 108 1.73 -48.44 0.97
C ASN A 108 2.06 -46.99 1.34
N PRO A 109 2.99 -46.71 2.27
CA PRO A 109 3.35 -45.33 2.57
C PRO A 109 3.93 -44.75 1.28
N GLN A 110 3.18 -43.86 0.64
CA GLN A 110 3.72 -43.13 -0.50
C GLN A 110 4.92 -42.35 0.04
N ALA A 111 6.09 -42.54 -0.59
CA ALA A 111 7.26 -41.78 -0.21
C ALA A 111 6.95 -40.28 -0.31
N PRO A 112 7.46 -39.45 0.61
CA PRO A 112 7.20 -38.01 0.57
C PRO A 112 7.73 -37.43 -0.75
N PHE A 113 6.98 -36.49 -1.31
CA PHE A 113 7.37 -35.76 -2.52
C PHE A 113 8.63 -34.94 -2.26
N ARG A 114 9.55 -34.90 -3.21
CA ARG A 114 10.72 -34.04 -3.12
C ARG A 114 10.31 -32.61 -3.45
N LEU A 115 10.51 -31.71 -2.49
CA LEU A 115 10.29 -30.29 -2.62
C LEU A 115 11.64 -29.58 -2.78
N SER A 116 11.73 -28.67 -3.75
CA SER A 116 12.87 -27.77 -3.88
C SER A 116 12.45 -26.36 -4.28
N ALA A 117 13.41 -25.45 -4.35
CA ALA A 117 13.25 -24.12 -4.90
C ALA A 117 14.26 -23.90 -6.04
N SER A 118 13.87 -23.13 -7.04
CA SER A 118 14.81 -22.64 -8.04
C SER A 118 15.86 -21.72 -7.38
N PRO A 119 17.13 -21.67 -7.85
CA PRO A 119 18.17 -20.81 -7.29
C PRO A 119 17.84 -19.31 -7.28
N VAL A 120 16.88 -18.88 -8.09
CA VAL A 120 16.41 -17.48 -8.14
C VAL A 120 15.37 -17.14 -7.06
N VAL A 121 14.86 -18.14 -6.33
CA VAL A 121 13.93 -17.91 -5.22
C VAL A 121 14.69 -17.21 -4.07
N PRO A 122 14.19 -16.08 -3.53
CA PRO A 122 14.87 -15.37 -2.44
C PRO A 122 15.15 -16.28 -1.23
N GLY A 123 16.32 -16.10 -0.60
CA GLY A 123 16.80 -17.00 0.46
C GLY A 123 15.83 -17.14 1.65
N HIS A 124 15.15 -16.05 2.03
CA HIS A 124 14.13 -16.11 3.08
C HIS A 124 12.93 -16.97 2.67
N LEU A 125 12.50 -16.91 1.40
CA LEU A 125 11.42 -17.76 0.90
C LEU A 125 11.86 -19.23 0.80
N GLN A 126 13.13 -19.51 0.49
CA GLN A 126 13.68 -20.86 0.55
C GLN A 126 13.65 -21.43 1.98
N ALA A 127 14.04 -20.63 2.98
CA ALA A 127 13.98 -21.03 4.38
C ALA A 127 12.53 -21.38 4.81
N GLU A 128 11.54 -20.56 4.42
CA GLU A 128 10.12 -20.83 4.69
C GLU A 128 9.64 -22.14 4.04
N LEU A 129 10.12 -22.47 2.83
CA LEU A 129 9.81 -23.76 2.18
C LEU A 129 10.48 -24.95 2.89
N GLN A 130 11.69 -24.77 3.42
CA GLN A 130 12.40 -25.79 4.19
C GLN A 130 11.66 -26.08 5.51
N ASP A 131 11.25 -25.03 6.23
CA ASP A 131 10.46 -25.14 7.46
C ASP A 131 9.11 -25.80 7.19
N PHE A 132 8.45 -25.45 6.08
CA PHE A 132 7.23 -26.10 5.63
C PHE A 132 7.42 -27.59 5.32
N ALA A 133 8.50 -27.96 4.61
CA ALA A 133 8.82 -29.37 4.34
C ALA A 133 9.07 -30.14 5.64
N ALA A 134 9.80 -29.55 6.58
CA ALA A 134 10.08 -30.16 7.88
C ALA A 134 8.80 -30.34 8.71
N ALA A 135 7.89 -29.36 8.70
CA ALA A 135 6.60 -29.45 9.37
C ALA A 135 5.64 -30.48 8.73
N ASN A 136 5.84 -30.81 7.45
CA ASN A 136 5.02 -31.74 6.67
C ASN A 136 5.85 -32.94 6.19
N GLY A 137 6.74 -33.47 7.04
CA GLY A 137 7.72 -34.50 6.66
C GLY A 137 7.13 -35.81 6.12
N ASP A 138 5.86 -36.11 6.42
CA ASP A 138 5.13 -37.26 5.85
C ASP A 138 4.75 -37.03 4.38
N LEU A 139 4.67 -35.78 3.93
CA LEU A 139 4.25 -35.38 2.59
C LEU A 139 5.41 -34.86 1.74
N PHE A 140 6.37 -34.16 2.36
CA PHE A 140 7.45 -33.47 1.66
C PHE A 140 8.81 -33.78 2.25
N ARG A 141 9.81 -33.90 1.38
CA ARG A 141 11.22 -33.96 1.74
C ARG A 141 11.97 -32.89 0.97
N TRP A 142 12.66 -31.99 1.66
CA TRP A 142 13.49 -30.98 1.01
C TRP A 142 14.67 -31.64 0.26
N VAL A 143 14.97 -31.13 -0.94
CA VAL A 143 16.17 -31.47 -1.70
C VAL A 143 16.81 -30.20 -2.26
N ASP A 144 18.11 -30.03 -2.03
CA ASP A 144 18.86 -28.85 -2.52
C ASP A 144 19.12 -28.92 -4.04
N GLU A 145 19.41 -30.12 -4.55
CA GLU A 145 19.72 -30.37 -5.95
C GLU A 145 19.07 -31.67 -6.44
N GLY A 146 18.87 -31.77 -7.76
CA GLY A 146 18.33 -32.94 -8.45
C GLY A 146 16.84 -32.82 -8.82
N ASP A 147 16.27 -33.96 -9.22
CA ASP A 147 14.85 -34.05 -9.59
C ASP A 147 13.97 -33.87 -8.35
N ALA A 148 13.10 -32.86 -8.40
CA ALA A 148 12.07 -32.60 -7.41
C ALA A 148 10.70 -32.78 -8.08
N GLU A 149 9.77 -33.49 -7.41
CA GLU A 149 8.40 -33.61 -7.92
C GLU A 149 7.63 -32.30 -7.82
N VAL A 150 8.02 -31.40 -6.92
CA VAL A 150 7.51 -30.04 -6.85
C VAL A 150 8.67 -29.06 -6.61
N ARG A 151 8.73 -28.02 -7.42
CA ARG A 151 9.74 -26.97 -7.34
C ARG A 151 9.06 -25.61 -7.34
N LEU A 152 9.46 -24.72 -6.44
CA LEU A 152 9.03 -23.34 -6.50
C LEU A 152 9.88 -22.55 -7.50
N GLU A 153 9.23 -21.90 -8.46
CA GLU A 153 9.88 -21.15 -9.55
C GLU A 153 9.18 -19.81 -9.79
N VAL A 154 9.81 -18.91 -10.55
CA VAL A 154 9.17 -17.65 -10.96
C VAL A 154 7.95 -17.97 -11.81
N GLY A 155 6.78 -17.47 -11.41
CA GLY A 155 5.52 -17.71 -12.11
C GLY A 155 4.31 -17.19 -11.35
N ALA A 156 3.26 -16.81 -12.08
CA ALA A 156 2.06 -16.16 -11.55
C ALA A 156 0.76 -16.98 -11.70
N THR A 157 0.82 -18.22 -12.20
CA THR A 157 -0.39 -19.02 -12.51
C THR A 157 -1.18 -19.37 -11.26
N THR A 158 -0.49 -19.83 -10.22
CA THR A 158 -1.05 -20.17 -8.91
C THR A 158 0.00 -19.83 -7.85
N PRO A 159 0.18 -18.54 -7.55
CA PRO A 159 1.32 -18.09 -6.77
C PRO A 159 1.25 -18.65 -5.36
N ALA A 160 2.34 -19.26 -4.91
CA ALA A 160 2.58 -19.60 -3.51
C ALA A 160 3.20 -18.41 -2.77
N ALA A 161 3.87 -17.50 -3.50
CA ALA A 161 4.44 -16.30 -2.92
C ALA A 161 4.39 -15.09 -3.87
N ALA A 162 4.35 -13.90 -3.26
CA ALA A 162 4.47 -12.59 -3.89
C ALA A 162 5.57 -11.80 -3.19
N TRP A 163 6.70 -11.60 -3.87
CA TRP A 163 7.87 -10.93 -3.32
C TRP A 163 7.98 -9.51 -3.83
N VAL A 164 7.81 -8.56 -2.94
CA VAL A 164 7.78 -7.13 -3.26
C VAL A 164 9.17 -6.54 -3.14
N TYR A 165 9.59 -5.82 -4.17
CA TYR A 165 10.81 -5.02 -4.18
C TYR A 165 10.48 -3.53 -4.20
N ALA A 166 11.37 -2.72 -3.63
CA ALA A 166 11.27 -1.27 -3.61
C ALA A 166 12.46 -0.66 -4.36
N VAL A 167 12.17 0.36 -5.16
CA VAL A 167 13.20 1.25 -5.68
C VAL A 167 13.57 2.23 -4.58
N VAL A 168 14.86 2.32 -4.28
CA VAL A 168 15.37 3.12 -3.17
C VAL A 168 16.47 4.06 -3.60
N ALA A 169 16.63 5.15 -2.87
CA ALA A 169 17.76 6.06 -2.96
C ALA A 169 18.18 6.49 -1.54
N PRO A 170 19.35 7.12 -1.34
CA PRO A 170 19.67 7.76 -0.06
C PRO A 170 18.53 8.68 0.42
N PHE A 171 18.22 8.71 1.72
CA PHE A 171 17.07 9.45 2.23
C PHE A 171 17.03 10.93 1.79
N ALA A 172 18.20 11.56 1.68
CA ALA A 172 18.36 12.95 1.25
C ALA A 172 18.23 13.19 -0.27
N THR A 173 17.73 12.23 -1.04
CA THR A 173 17.43 12.39 -2.47
C THR A 173 16.17 13.23 -2.65
N LEU A 174 16.27 14.28 -3.49
CA LEU A 174 15.16 15.21 -3.74
C LEU A 174 14.09 14.61 -4.65
N GLN A 175 14.49 13.85 -5.67
CA GLN A 175 13.57 13.17 -6.57
C GLN A 175 12.68 12.20 -5.78
N ASP A 176 11.36 12.30 -5.92
CA ASP A 176 10.38 11.45 -5.21
C ASP A 176 9.90 10.26 -6.04
N GLU A 177 10.05 10.33 -7.36
CA GLU A 177 9.37 9.44 -8.29
C GLU A 177 10.26 9.09 -9.48
N ILE A 178 10.08 7.87 -9.99
CA ILE A 178 10.73 7.33 -11.17
C ILE A 178 9.72 6.47 -11.94
N SER A 179 9.80 6.45 -13.27
CA SER A 179 8.91 5.56 -14.05
C SER A 179 9.44 4.12 -14.07
N LEU A 180 8.55 3.12 -14.21
CA LEU A 180 9.00 1.73 -14.35
C LEU A 180 9.93 1.54 -15.57
N VAL A 181 9.62 2.23 -16.66
CA VAL A 181 10.43 2.21 -17.89
C VAL A 181 11.84 2.74 -17.63
N GLU A 182 11.97 3.81 -16.85
CA GLU A 182 13.27 4.35 -16.47
C GLU A 182 14.04 3.38 -15.55
N VAL A 183 13.37 2.76 -14.57
CA VAL A 183 13.99 1.71 -13.73
C VAL A 183 14.54 0.57 -14.59
N GLN A 184 13.77 0.08 -15.56
CA GLN A 184 14.19 -0.98 -16.47
C GLN A 184 15.33 -0.54 -17.40
N SER A 185 15.32 0.71 -17.85
CA SER A 185 16.43 1.29 -18.62
C SER A 185 17.72 1.36 -17.80
N LEU A 186 17.63 1.82 -16.56
CA LEU A 186 18.76 1.87 -15.63
C LEU A 186 19.28 0.47 -15.31
N TRP A 187 18.38 -0.51 -15.15
CA TRP A 187 18.75 -1.91 -15.01
C TRP A 187 19.55 -2.38 -16.23
N ALA A 188 19.01 -2.23 -17.44
CA ALA A 188 19.67 -2.65 -18.68
C ALA A 188 21.03 -1.99 -18.90
N ALA A 189 21.22 -0.77 -18.37
CA ALA A 189 22.47 -0.02 -18.38
C ALA A 189 23.42 -0.34 -17.20
N GLY A 190 23.07 -1.29 -16.32
CA GLY A 190 23.85 -1.68 -15.14
C GLY A 190 23.97 -0.60 -14.06
N GLN A 191 23.04 0.36 -14.03
CA GLN A 191 23.06 1.53 -13.15
C GLN A 191 22.19 1.38 -11.89
N ILE A 192 21.51 0.24 -11.74
CA ILE A 192 20.78 -0.10 -10.51
C ILE A 192 21.72 -0.86 -9.58
N ALA A 193 21.80 -0.38 -8.33
CA ALA A 193 22.47 -1.10 -7.27
C ALA A 193 21.55 -2.18 -6.69
N ILE A 194 22.07 -3.39 -6.45
CA ILE A 194 21.27 -4.52 -5.97
C ILE A 194 22.05 -5.38 -4.98
N PRO A 195 21.43 -5.99 -3.95
CA PRO A 195 22.09 -7.00 -3.15
C PRO A 195 22.55 -8.17 -4.05
N ALA A 196 23.77 -8.65 -3.85
CA ALA A 196 24.35 -9.70 -4.70
C ALA A 196 23.49 -10.98 -4.75
N ALA A 197 22.78 -11.29 -3.66
CA ALA A 197 21.86 -12.43 -3.57
C ALA A 197 20.64 -12.32 -4.48
N GLU A 198 20.23 -11.09 -4.84
CA GLU A 198 19.03 -10.82 -5.64
C GLU A 198 19.34 -10.74 -7.15
N LEU A 199 20.62 -10.68 -7.51
CA LEU A 199 21.06 -10.56 -8.90
C LEU A 199 20.51 -11.68 -9.82
N PRO A 200 20.58 -12.98 -9.45
CA PRO A 200 20.09 -14.05 -10.32
C PRO A 200 18.61 -13.93 -10.66
N LEU A 201 17.79 -13.48 -9.70
CA LEU A 201 16.36 -13.26 -9.91
C LEU A 201 16.12 -12.18 -10.96
N TRP A 202 16.73 -11.01 -10.78
CA TRP A 202 16.48 -9.89 -11.69
C TRP A 202 17.08 -10.10 -13.07
N GLN A 203 18.14 -10.89 -13.19
CA GLN A 203 18.61 -11.38 -14.49
C GLN A 203 17.61 -12.32 -15.16
N ALA A 204 16.90 -13.16 -14.40
CA ALA A 204 15.83 -14.00 -14.94
C ALA A 204 14.58 -13.20 -15.34
N VAL A 205 14.25 -12.14 -14.59
CA VAL A 205 13.04 -11.32 -14.80
C VAL A 205 13.22 -10.27 -15.90
N TRP A 206 14.36 -9.56 -15.93
CA TRP A 206 14.63 -8.44 -16.85
C TRP A 206 15.80 -8.68 -17.80
N GLY A 207 16.41 -9.85 -17.78
CA GLY A 207 17.58 -10.17 -18.59
C GLY A 207 18.89 -9.67 -17.98
N VAL A 208 19.99 -10.10 -18.58
CA VAL A 208 21.35 -9.71 -18.16
C VAL A 208 21.62 -8.26 -18.59
N PRO A 209 22.01 -7.36 -17.67
CA PRO A 209 22.32 -5.98 -18.02
C PRO A 209 23.60 -5.87 -18.85
N THR A 210 23.70 -4.82 -19.66
CA THR A 210 24.79 -4.61 -20.63
C THR A 210 26.14 -4.47 -19.95
N THR A 211 26.17 -3.72 -18.86
CA THR A 211 27.25 -3.67 -17.89
C THR A 211 26.79 -4.44 -16.66
N GLY A 212 27.70 -5.15 -15.99
CA GLY A 212 27.37 -5.81 -14.73
C GLY A 212 26.74 -4.80 -13.76
N PRO A 213 25.63 -5.14 -13.10
CA PRO A 213 24.96 -4.20 -12.21
C PRO A 213 25.84 -3.94 -11.00
N VAL A 214 25.57 -2.85 -10.30
CA VAL A 214 26.29 -2.50 -9.09
C VAL A 214 25.85 -3.43 -7.95
N THR A 215 26.55 -4.54 -7.74
CA THR A 215 26.21 -5.48 -6.66
C THR A 215 26.80 -5.04 -5.34
N ALA A 216 26.01 -5.14 -4.27
CA ALA A 216 26.47 -4.94 -2.90
C ALA A 216 26.48 -6.27 -2.13
N PRO A 217 27.48 -6.54 -1.28
CA PRO A 217 27.40 -7.60 -0.28
C PRO A 217 26.20 -7.41 0.66
N ALA A 218 25.78 -8.49 1.32
CA ALA A 218 24.69 -8.46 2.30
C ALA A 218 24.91 -7.35 3.34
N GLY A 219 23.88 -6.52 3.55
CA GLY A 219 23.91 -5.40 4.50
C GLY A 219 24.76 -4.19 4.09
N GLN A 220 25.40 -4.18 2.92
CA GLN A 220 26.27 -3.07 2.49
C GLN A 220 25.64 -2.11 1.47
N LEU A 221 24.51 -2.47 0.87
CA LEU A 221 23.88 -1.67 -0.19
C LEU A 221 23.58 -0.25 0.28
N THR A 222 22.98 -0.08 1.46
CA THR A 222 22.66 1.26 2.01
C THR A 222 23.90 2.13 2.09
N THR A 223 24.99 1.63 2.67
CA THR A 223 26.26 2.35 2.77
C THR A 223 26.79 2.72 1.39
N GLN A 224 26.75 1.79 0.44
CA GLN A 224 27.21 2.02 -0.93
C GLN A 224 26.38 3.10 -1.66
N LEU A 225 25.05 3.10 -1.49
CA LEU A 225 24.17 4.14 -2.03
C LEU A 225 24.52 5.51 -1.44
N TRP A 226 24.77 5.59 -0.13
CA TRP A 226 25.16 6.86 0.50
C TRP A 226 26.54 7.34 0.04
N GLN A 227 27.52 6.43 -0.13
CA GLN A 227 28.85 6.77 -0.64
C GLN A 227 28.84 7.22 -2.11
N GLY A 228 27.92 6.67 -2.91
CA GLY A 228 27.75 7.05 -4.32
C GLY A 228 26.98 8.36 -4.54
N ARG A 229 26.40 8.95 -3.50
CA ARG A 229 25.64 10.20 -3.61
C ARG A 229 26.56 11.39 -3.89
N THR A 230 26.18 12.20 -4.87
CA THR A 230 26.84 13.47 -5.17
C THR A 230 25.84 14.63 -5.01
N PRO A 231 26.29 15.90 -5.09
CA PRO A 231 25.37 17.04 -5.06
C PRO A 231 24.36 17.06 -6.22
N THR A 232 24.66 16.38 -7.34
CA THR A 232 23.86 16.43 -8.57
C THR A 232 23.22 15.10 -8.95
N ALA A 233 23.59 14.00 -8.29
CA ALA A 233 23.06 12.67 -8.59
C ALA A 233 22.94 11.82 -7.31
N SER A 234 21.91 10.98 -7.28
CA SER A 234 21.74 9.95 -6.24
C SER A 234 21.72 8.59 -6.91
N PRO A 235 22.53 7.62 -6.45
CA PRO A 235 22.44 6.26 -6.96
C PRO A 235 21.09 5.67 -6.55
N ILE A 236 20.57 4.80 -7.42
CA ILE A 236 19.30 4.11 -7.22
C ILE A 236 19.59 2.65 -6.91
N GLY A 237 18.88 2.10 -5.94
CA GLY A 237 18.92 0.70 -5.58
C GLY A 237 17.58 0.00 -5.79
N LEU A 238 17.62 -1.32 -5.83
CA LEU A 238 16.44 -2.19 -5.86
C LEU A 238 16.62 -3.26 -4.78
N ILE A 239 15.74 -3.26 -3.78
CA ILE A 239 15.84 -4.17 -2.62
C ILE A 239 14.52 -4.85 -2.27
N PRO A 240 14.54 -6.03 -1.63
CA PRO A 240 13.34 -6.62 -1.04
C PRO A 240 12.71 -5.65 -0.03
N PHE A 241 11.38 -5.60 0.02
CA PHE A 241 10.64 -4.73 0.94
C PHE A 241 11.04 -4.94 2.42
N ALA A 242 11.32 -6.18 2.81
CA ALA A 242 11.76 -6.53 4.16
C ALA A 242 13.13 -5.96 4.55
N GLU A 243 13.94 -5.51 3.59
CA GLU A 243 15.27 -4.91 3.82
C GLU A 243 15.24 -3.38 3.88
N LEU A 244 14.06 -2.76 3.82
CA LEU A 244 13.91 -1.31 3.94
C LEU A 244 14.47 -0.81 5.28
N ALA A 245 15.18 0.32 5.22
CA ALA A 245 15.77 0.97 6.38
C ALA A 245 15.51 2.49 6.35
N PRO A 246 15.39 3.18 7.51
CA PRO A 246 15.11 4.61 7.56
C PRO A 246 16.12 5.52 6.83
N ALA A 247 17.34 5.02 6.62
CA ALA A 247 18.38 5.73 5.87
C ALA A 247 18.11 5.78 4.35
N LEU A 248 17.08 5.09 3.87
CA LEU A 248 16.69 5.01 2.47
C LEU A 248 15.35 5.71 2.24
N LYS A 249 15.24 6.43 1.13
CA LYS A 249 13.98 6.91 0.58
C LYS A 249 13.44 5.84 -0.37
N VAL A 250 12.20 5.43 -0.16
CA VAL A 250 11.46 4.62 -1.14
C VAL A 250 10.92 5.55 -2.22
N MET A 251 11.33 5.33 -3.46
CA MET A 251 10.88 6.09 -4.62
C MET A 251 9.50 5.59 -5.05
N ARG A 252 8.60 6.51 -5.43
CA ARG A 252 7.37 6.12 -6.11
C ARG A 252 7.69 5.59 -7.50
N VAL A 253 6.96 4.58 -7.93
CA VAL A 253 7.03 4.03 -9.29
C VAL A 253 5.69 4.21 -9.96
N ASP A 254 5.64 5.00 -11.04
CA ASP A 254 4.42 5.33 -11.78
C ASP A 254 3.28 5.79 -10.85
N GLY A 255 3.58 6.73 -9.94
CA GLY A 255 2.64 7.26 -8.94
C GLY A 255 2.31 6.33 -7.75
N LEU A 256 2.74 5.07 -7.77
CA LEU A 256 2.48 4.10 -6.69
C LEU A 256 3.64 4.05 -5.69
N SER A 257 3.37 3.61 -4.46
CA SER A 257 4.40 3.34 -3.45
C SER A 257 4.06 2.06 -2.68
N PRO A 258 5.05 1.18 -2.41
CA PRO A 258 4.81 -0.02 -1.61
C PRO A 258 4.65 0.33 -0.13
N LEU A 259 4.96 1.56 0.31
CA LEU A 259 4.69 2.02 1.68
C LEU A 259 3.22 2.39 1.91
N MET A 260 2.41 2.45 0.86
CA MET A 260 0.99 2.80 0.94
C MET A 260 0.15 1.54 1.22
N PRO A 261 -0.55 1.43 2.36
CA PRO A 261 -1.31 0.23 2.73
C PRO A 261 -2.45 -0.13 1.75
N ASP A 262 -2.97 0.87 1.02
CA ASP A 262 -4.03 0.71 0.02
C ASP A 262 -3.52 0.21 -1.34
N VAL A 263 -2.21 0.16 -1.55
CA VAL A 263 -1.60 -0.46 -2.74
C VAL A 263 -1.51 -1.96 -2.52
N ALA A 264 -2.31 -2.73 -3.26
CA ALA A 264 -2.23 -4.19 -3.27
C ALA A 264 -0.94 -4.69 -3.93
N ASN A 265 -0.45 -5.87 -3.55
CA ASN A 265 0.79 -6.44 -4.13
C ASN A 265 0.65 -6.69 -5.63
N GLU A 266 -0.56 -6.97 -6.11
CA GLU A 266 -0.93 -7.18 -7.53
C GLU A 266 -0.86 -5.89 -8.35
N ALA A 267 -1.09 -4.74 -7.71
CA ALA A 267 -1.00 -3.44 -8.36
C ALA A 267 0.43 -2.90 -8.42
N TRP A 268 1.33 -3.40 -7.56
CA TRP A 268 2.70 -2.94 -7.50
C TRP A 268 3.57 -3.57 -8.61
N PRO A 269 4.21 -2.79 -9.49
CA PRO A 269 4.88 -3.31 -10.68
C PRO A 269 6.18 -4.09 -10.41
N LEU A 270 6.72 -4.00 -9.19
CA LEU A 270 7.96 -4.69 -8.79
C LEU A 270 7.67 -5.84 -7.81
N THR A 271 6.51 -6.47 -7.97
CA THR A 271 6.17 -7.72 -7.32
C THR A 271 6.55 -8.89 -8.22
N VAL A 272 7.37 -9.80 -7.71
CA VAL A 272 7.73 -11.06 -8.37
C VAL A 272 6.95 -12.20 -7.75
N TYR A 273 6.24 -12.96 -8.57
CA TYR A 273 5.45 -14.10 -8.12
C TYR A 273 6.22 -15.40 -8.27
N PHE A 274 6.01 -16.30 -7.32
CA PHE A 274 6.57 -17.64 -7.34
C PHE A 274 5.45 -18.68 -7.26
N SER A 275 5.44 -19.64 -8.18
CA SER A 275 4.43 -20.70 -8.27
C SER A 275 5.09 -22.07 -8.18
N PRO A 276 4.41 -23.08 -7.60
CA PRO A 276 4.88 -24.45 -7.62
C PRO A 276 4.72 -25.04 -9.04
N ALA A 277 5.75 -25.72 -9.52
CA ALA A 277 5.77 -26.42 -10.80
C ALA A 277 6.30 -27.85 -10.59
N GLY A 278 5.81 -28.81 -11.38
CA GLY A 278 6.23 -30.20 -11.28
C GLY A 278 5.11 -31.20 -11.54
N ALA A 279 5.18 -32.36 -10.89
CA ALA A 279 4.19 -33.43 -11.01
C ALA A 279 2.82 -32.96 -10.47
N PRO A 280 1.70 -33.20 -11.19
CA PRO A 280 0.38 -32.70 -10.81
C PRO A 280 -0.04 -33.05 -9.38
N ASP A 281 0.19 -34.29 -8.96
CA ASP A 281 -0.19 -34.76 -7.62
C ASP A 281 0.65 -34.09 -6.51
N ALA A 282 1.94 -33.84 -6.78
CA ALA A 282 2.84 -33.17 -5.84
C ALA A 282 2.52 -31.67 -5.71
N VAL A 283 2.22 -31.01 -6.83
CA VAL A 283 1.78 -29.61 -6.85
C VAL A 283 0.43 -29.45 -6.14
N ALA A 284 -0.52 -30.36 -6.38
CA ALA A 284 -1.81 -30.35 -5.70
C ALA A 284 -1.65 -30.58 -4.18
N ALA A 285 -0.79 -31.52 -3.78
CA ALA A 285 -0.48 -31.73 -2.36
C ALA A 285 0.15 -30.49 -1.73
N PHE A 286 1.07 -29.82 -2.41
CA PHE A 286 1.70 -28.59 -1.94
C PHE A 286 0.66 -27.48 -1.75
N GLN A 287 -0.17 -27.23 -2.75
CA GLN A 287 -1.20 -26.19 -2.72
C GLN A 287 -2.25 -26.44 -1.64
N ALA A 288 -2.56 -27.70 -1.33
CA ALA A 288 -3.53 -28.05 -0.29
C ALA A 288 -3.02 -27.78 1.14
N HIS A 289 -1.70 -27.73 1.34
CA HIS A 289 -1.09 -27.58 2.68
C HIS A 289 -0.36 -26.24 2.86
N TRP A 290 0.01 -25.57 1.78
CA TRP A 290 0.64 -24.25 1.84
C TRP A 290 -0.37 -23.19 2.29
N PRO A 291 -0.06 -22.35 3.30
CA PRO A 291 -1.05 -21.53 4.01
C PRO A 291 -1.63 -20.34 3.22
N GLY A 292 -1.25 -20.17 1.95
CA GLY A 292 -1.72 -19.11 1.06
C GLY A 292 -0.57 -18.39 0.35
N VAL A 293 -0.82 -17.20 -0.20
CA VAL A 293 0.25 -16.43 -0.86
C VAL A 293 1.14 -15.79 0.20
N TYR A 294 2.35 -16.33 0.38
CA TYR A 294 3.35 -15.77 1.29
C TYR A 294 3.93 -14.47 0.71
N SER A 295 4.18 -13.45 1.55
CA SER A 295 4.77 -12.20 1.09
C SER A 295 5.68 -11.54 2.12
N ASN A 296 6.75 -10.93 1.64
CA ASN A 296 7.63 -10.05 2.42
C ASN A 296 7.02 -8.66 2.67
N ARG A 297 5.82 -8.39 2.15
CA ARG A 297 5.04 -7.18 2.40
C ARG A 297 3.61 -7.54 2.77
N GLN A 298 3.19 -7.11 3.95
CA GLN A 298 1.84 -7.31 4.49
C GLN A 298 1.21 -5.93 4.72
N PRO A 299 0.35 -5.44 3.79
CA PRO A 299 -0.22 -4.08 3.86
C PRO A 299 -0.95 -3.80 5.18
N GLU A 300 -1.61 -4.81 5.75
CA GLU A 300 -2.30 -4.77 7.03
C GLU A 300 -1.39 -4.61 8.25
N ARG A 301 -0.08 -4.76 8.07
CA ARG A 301 0.95 -4.56 9.11
C ARG A 301 1.73 -3.26 8.93
N ILE A 302 1.35 -2.40 7.98
CA ILE A 302 1.95 -1.08 7.78
C ILE A 302 1.18 -0.06 8.62
N SER A 303 1.89 0.74 9.41
CA SER A 303 1.33 1.87 10.14
C SER A 303 1.99 3.18 9.69
N ARG A 304 1.18 4.21 9.50
CA ARG A 304 1.60 5.55 9.09
C ARG A 304 1.62 6.47 10.29
N VAL A 305 2.81 6.94 10.65
CA VAL A 305 3.00 7.98 11.66
C VAL A 305 3.37 9.27 10.96
N ALA A 306 2.56 10.31 11.12
CA ALA A 306 2.89 11.65 10.68
C ALA A 306 3.38 12.47 11.88
N LEU A 307 4.62 12.94 11.81
CA LEU A 307 5.24 13.77 12.84
C LEU A 307 5.46 15.16 12.24
N THR A 308 4.91 16.19 12.87
CA THR A 308 5.32 17.56 12.55
C THR A 308 6.61 17.90 13.28
N GLY A 309 7.30 18.93 12.79
CA GLY A 309 8.28 19.64 13.61
C GLY A 309 7.62 20.50 14.68
N VAL A 310 8.41 21.39 15.24
CA VAL A 310 7.99 22.39 16.22
C VAL A 310 6.86 23.26 15.65
N THR A 311 5.76 23.31 16.39
CA THR A 311 4.56 24.10 16.08
C THR A 311 4.30 25.10 17.20
N ALA A 312 4.37 26.39 16.89
CA ALA A 312 4.02 27.46 17.82
C ALA A 312 2.82 28.27 17.29
N LEU A 313 1.65 28.07 17.88
CA LEU A 313 0.40 28.78 17.55
C LEU A 313 0.35 30.14 18.25
N THR A 314 1.36 30.97 17.98
CA THR A 314 1.54 32.28 18.60
C THR A 314 2.01 33.31 17.57
N ARG A 315 2.16 34.58 17.96
CA ARG A 315 2.71 35.67 17.14
C ARG A 315 2.12 35.71 15.71
N ALA A 316 2.96 35.69 14.67
CA ALA A 316 2.53 35.79 13.28
C ALA A 316 1.56 34.66 12.91
N THR A 317 1.82 33.41 13.29
CA THR A 317 0.92 32.27 13.01
C THR A 317 -0.46 32.51 13.60
N ALA A 318 -0.53 32.86 14.89
CA ALA A 318 -1.78 33.18 15.57
C ALA A 318 -2.48 34.42 14.96
N TYR A 319 -1.72 35.44 14.58
CA TYR A 319 -2.27 36.63 13.94
C TYR A 319 -2.91 36.30 12.58
N GLN A 320 -2.32 35.39 11.80
CA GLN A 320 -2.95 34.89 10.58
C GLN A 320 -4.23 34.10 10.89
N MET A 321 -4.26 33.31 11.97
CA MET A 321 -5.46 32.59 12.41
C MET A 321 -6.61 33.53 12.80
N GLU A 322 -6.32 34.69 13.41
CA GLU A 322 -7.33 35.70 13.72
C GLU A 322 -7.92 36.37 12.46
N ILE A 323 -7.12 36.50 11.40
CA ILE A 323 -7.56 37.14 10.14
C ILE A 323 -8.30 36.16 9.23
N TYR A 324 -7.73 34.97 9.03
CA TYR A 324 -8.19 34.00 8.03
C TYR A 324 -9.00 32.85 8.63
N GLY A 325 -9.10 32.81 9.95
CA GLY A 325 -9.77 31.74 10.69
C GLY A 325 -8.78 30.72 11.26
N THR A 326 -9.20 30.06 12.35
CA THR A 326 -8.37 29.12 13.12
C THR A 326 -7.77 27.99 12.28
N ASN A 327 -8.47 27.52 11.25
CA ASN A 327 -8.04 26.38 10.45
C ASN A 327 -7.01 26.76 9.37
N TYR A 328 -6.82 28.04 9.08
CA TYR A 328 -6.03 28.52 7.94
C TYR A 328 -4.61 27.89 7.85
N PRO A 329 -3.81 27.78 8.94
CA PRO A 329 -2.49 27.15 8.84
C PRO A 329 -2.52 25.65 8.50
N GLY A 330 -3.67 25.00 8.69
CA GLY A 330 -3.85 23.56 8.52
C GLY A 330 -4.44 23.15 7.18
N GLU A 331 -4.95 24.07 6.36
CA GLU A 331 -5.79 23.73 5.19
C GLU A 331 -5.09 22.79 4.20
N GLU A 332 -3.83 23.07 3.88
CA GLU A 332 -3.04 22.28 2.91
C GLU A 332 -2.40 21.03 3.53
N VAL A 333 -2.14 21.02 4.84
CA VAL A 333 -1.44 19.91 5.52
C VAL A 333 -2.39 18.91 6.16
N ALA A 334 -3.65 19.31 6.38
CA ALA A 334 -4.67 18.46 6.99
C ALA A 334 -4.82 17.12 6.26
N PRO A 335 -4.90 17.03 4.92
CA PRO A 335 -5.05 15.73 4.25
C PRO A 335 -3.90 14.75 4.56
N VAL A 336 -2.68 15.25 4.74
CA VAL A 336 -1.51 14.42 5.06
C VAL A 336 -1.59 13.88 6.48
N LEU A 337 -1.88 14.76 7.45
CA LEU A 337 -1.97 14.41 8.87
C LEU A 337 -3.18 13.52 9.16
N GLN A 338 -4.34 13.84 8.59
CA GLN A 338 -5.58 13.09 8.78
C GLN A 338 -5.52 11.67 8.22
N ALA A 339 -4.70 11.45 7.18
CA ALA A 339 -4.48 10.17 6.53
C ALA A 339 -3.48 9.26 7.28
N ALA A 340 -2.82 9.76 8.33
CA ALA A 340 -1.99 8.94 9.20
C ALA A 340 -2.85 8.12 10.17
N ASP A 341 -2.30 6.99 10.61
CA ASP A 341 -2.88 6.21 11.71
C ASP A 341 -2.64 6.91 13.06
N ILE A 342 -1.49 7.59 13.17
CA ILE A 342 -1.11 8.44 14.29
C ILE A 342 -0.53 9.75 13.75
N ALA A 343 -1.16 10.87 14.10
CA ALA A 343 -0.64 12.21 13.85
C ALA A 343 -0.13 12.85 15.16
N HIS A 344 1.13 13.26 15.17
CA HIS A 344 1.81 13.88 16.31
C HIS A 344 2.19 15.32 15.99
N VAL A 345 1.97 16.22 16.94
CA VAL A 345 2.46 17.59 16.91
C VAL A 345 3.33 17.88 18.13
N SER A 346 4.46 18.53 17.91
CA SER A 346 5.26 19.13 18.99
C SER A 346 4.82 20.58 19.14
N HIS A 347 3.96 20.88 20.11
CA HIS A 347 3.38 22.20 20.35
C HIS A 347 4.12 22.96 21.43
N GLU A 348 5.03 23.86 21.04
CA GLU A 348 6.03 24.46 21.93
C GLU A 348 5.52 25.67 22.75
N VAL A 349 4.20 25.88 22.85
CA VAL A 349 3.62 26.96 23.66
C VAL A 349 2.42 26.47 24.46
N SER A 350 2.27 26.99 25.68
CA SER A 350 1.13 26.65 26.52
C SER A 350 -0.16 27.30 26.01
N PHE A 351 -1.25 26.53 26.04
CA PHE A 351 -2.60 27.11 25.94
C PHE A 351 -2.93 27.90 27.22
N SER A 352 -3.52 29.07 27.05
CA SER A 352 -3.95 29.93 28.15
C SER A 352 -5.18 30.75 27.77
N ALA A 353 -6.19 30.72 28.64
CA ALA A 353 -7.41 31.50 28.51
C ALA A 353 -7.15 33.02 28.45
N ASP A 354 -6.11 33.50 29.16
CA ASP A 354 -5.73 34.91 29.23
C ASP A 354 -4.69 35.30 28.17
N CYS A 355 -4.45 34.47 27.15
CA CYS A 355 -3.46 34.77 26.13
C CYS A 355 -3.88 36.01 25.31
N PRO A 356 -3.05 37.07 25.27
CA PRO A 356 -3.42 38.33 24.64
C PRO A 356 -3.60 38.18 23.13
N TYR A 357 -4.18 39.21 22.50
CA TYR A 357 -4.29 39.23 21.04
C TYR A 357 -2.89 39.15 20.42
N PRO A 358 -2.66 38.30 19.41
CA PRO A 358 -1.32 38.02 18.91
C PRO A 358 -0.68 39.26 18.27
N ASN A 359 0.57 39.55 18.64
CA ASN A 359 1.39 40.56 17.97
C ASN A 359 2.27 39.88 16.90
N PRO A 360 2.07 40.18 15.60
CA PRO A 360 2.84 39.56 14.52
C PRO A 360 4.31 39.99 14.52
N LEU A 361 4.65 41.16 15.08
CA LEU A 361 6.02 41.68 15.14
C LEU A 361 6.84 41.10 16.31
N GLY A 362 6.21 40.31 17.20
CA GLY A 362 6.85 39.66 18.34
C GLY A 362 6.48 40.28 19.70
N GLY A 363 7.14 39.79 20.76
CA GLY A 363 6.86 40.16 22.15
C GLY A 363 7.33 39.08 23.13
N THR A 364 7.17 39.32 24.43
CA THR A 364 7.53 38.37 25.51
C THR A 364 6.43 37.36 25.82
N SER A 365 5.23 37.51 25.25
CA SER A 365 4.13 36.57 25.41
C SER A 365 4.27 35.40 24.43
N PHE A 366 4.49 34.21 24.97
CA PHE A 366 4.51 32.94 24.25
C PHE A 366 3.43 32.03 24.82
N CYS A 367 2.22 32.20 24.29
CA CYS A 367 1.07 31.35 24.59
C CYS A 367 0.22 31.21 23.33
N ALA A 368 -0.62 30.19 23.32
CA ALA A 368 -1.73 30.02 22.40
C ALA A 368 -3.04 30.30 23.15
N ARG A 369 -4.02 30.90 22.47
CA ARG A 369 -5.39 30.99 22.99
C ARG A 369 -6.04 29.61 22.91
N ASP A 370 -6.89 29.27 23.87
CA ASP A 370 -7.57 27.96 23.92
C ASP A 370 -8.34 27.65 22.63
N SER A 371 -8.91 28.67 21.97
CA SER A 371 -9.59 28.52 20.68
C SER A 371 -8.71 27.95 19.56
N TYR A 372 -7.38 28.08 19.66
CA TYR A 372 -6.46 27.57 18.65
C TYR A 372 -6.27 26.05 18.72
N LEU A 373 -6.72 25.40 19.79
CA LEU A 373 -6.80 23.94 19.85
C LEU A 373 -7.65 23.37 18.70
N GLY A 374 -8.65 24.13 18.23
CA GLY A 374 -9.49 23.75 17.09
C GLY A 374 -8.70 23.47 15.80
N LEU A 375 -7.51 24.08 15.62
CA LEU A 375 -6.63 23.74 14.50
C LEU A 375 -6.06 22.32 14.63
N LEU A 376 -5.63 21.93 15.84
CA LEU A 376 -5.07 20.60 16.10
C LEU A 376 -6.14 19.51 15.93
N GLU A 377 -7.37 19.81 16.35
CA GLU A 377 -8.54 18.95 16.11
C GLU A 377 -8.86 18.85 14.62
N TYR A 378 -8.86 19.98 13.91
CA TYR A 378 -9.13 20.06 12.47
C TYR A 378 -8.14 19.23 11.66
N ILE A 379 -6.83 19.38 11.90
CA ILE A 379 -5.80 18.61 11.18
C ILE A 379 -5.70 17.15 11.67
N GLY A 380 -6.45 16.79 12.71
CA GLY A 380 -6.64 15.41 13.16
C GLY A 380 -5.49 14.86 14.02
N ILE A 381 -4.81 15.72 14.78
CA ILE A 381 -3.74 15.33 15.72
C ILE A 381 -4.28 14.36 16.78
N ASP A 382 -3.52 13.28 17.03
CA ASP A 382 -3.81 12.28 18.06
C ASP A 382 -2.94 12.49 19.30
N VAL A 383 -1.70 12.96 19.12
CA VAL A 383 -0.73 13.19 20.20
C VAL A 383 -0.17 14.62 20.15
N VAL A 384 -0.27 15.32 21.27
CA VAL A 384 0.36 16.64 21.47
C VAL A 384 1.49 16.51 22.50
N GLU A 385 2.71 16.76 22.05
CA GLU A 385 3.87 17.00 22.91
C GLU A 385 3.95 18.51 23.24
N LEU A 386 4.28 18.85 24.50
CA LEU A 386 4.35 20.21 25.04
C LEU A 386 5.73 20.49 25.65
#